data_AF-A0A8H3IMZ5-F1
#
_entry.id   AF-A0A8H3IMZ5-F1
#
_cell.length_a   1.000
_cell.length_b   1.000
_cell.length_c   1.000
_cell.angle_alpha   90.00
_cell.angle_beta   90.00
_cell.angle_gamma   90.00
#
_symmetry.space_group_name_H-M   'P 1'
#
loop_
_entity.id
_entity.type
_entity.pdbx_description
1 polymer ?
#
loop_
_entity_poly.entity_id
_entity_poly.type
_entity_poly.pdbx_seq_one_letter_code
_entity_poly.pdbx_strand_id
1 'polypeptide(L)'
;MRTQAEDSTFLSGPDAFSNGVTATGRDIDLSGVDIGTVVKARGGVGSFREMKQMQLERISIIRTTNEEADDWAENTAFRKDVLSTPWIVSEEDEERARRKAEGLDRDKRKKRKRREAEEGKRAAAEKEKRKRERKRREREQGRRGDEAGISRTSGDAEHRRDRRRDVEKATRRPKSEVSGL
;
A
#
# COMPACT_ATOMS: atom_id res chain seq x y z
N MET A 1 -64.65 -15.60 51.40
CA MET A 1 -63.71 -16.03 50.35
C MET A 1 -63.20 -14.81 49.61
N ARG A 2 -61.98 -14.37 49.90
CA ARG A 2 -61.16 -13.49 49.05
C ARG A 2 -59.72 -13.60 49.55
N THR A 3 -58.96 -14.48 48.93
CA THR A 3 -57.52 -14.61 49.11
C THR A 3 -56.86 -13.75 48.05
N GLN A 4 -56.16 -12.70 48.46
CA GLN A 4 -55.22 -12.00 47.60
C GLN A 4 -53.92 -12.81 47.61
N ALA A 5 -53.56 -13.36 46.45
CA ALA A 5 -52.21 -13.75 46.15
C ALA A 5 -51.57 -12.54 45.47
N GLU A 6 -50.56 -11.95 46.11
CA GLU A 6 -49.76 -10.90 45.51
C GLU A 6 -48.75 -11.58 44.57
N ASP A 7 -49.02 -11.47 43.27
CA ASP A 7 -48.07 -11.79 42.21
C ASP A 7 -46.88 -10.84 42.30
N SER A 8 -45.82 -11.25 42.99
CA SER A 8 -44.52 -10.58 42.96
C SER A 8 -43.71 -11.06 41.75
N THR A 9 -44.22 -10.85 40.54
CA THR A 9 -43.38 -10.90 39.34
C THR A 9 -42.69 -9.56 39.20
N PHE A 10 -41.56 -9.43 39.89
CA PHE A 10 -40.60 -8.37 39.63
C PHE A 10 -40.18 -8.49 38.16
N LEU A 11 -40.62 -7.53 37.35
CA LEU A 11 -40.40 -7.49 35.91
C LEU A 11 -38.90 -7.42 35.63
N SER A 12 -38.28 -8.57 35.35
CA SER A 12 -37.03 -8.64 34.59
C SER A 12 -37.36 -8.21 33.16
N GLY A 13 -37.24 -6.90 32.91
CA GLY A 13 -37.18 -6.38 31.55
C GLY A 13 -35.88 -6.86 30.87
N PRO A 14 -35.83 -6.92 29.54
CA PRO A 14 -34.62 -7.32 28.83
C PRO A 14 -33.50 -6.31 29.12
N ASP A 15 -32.46 -6.78 29.83
CA ASP A 15 -31.29 -6.00 30.25
C ASP A 15 -30.51 -5.50 29.03
N ALA A 16 -30.90 -4.32 28.52
CA ALA A 16 -30.23 -3.64 27.42
C ALA A 16 -28.81 -3.12 27.77
N PHE A 17 -28.33 -3.39 29.00
CA PHE A 17 -26.99 -3.02 29.48
C PHE A 17 -25.99 -4.18 29.45
N SER A 18 -26.37 -5.35 28.92
CA SER A 18 -25.53 -6.54 28.95
C SER A 18 -24.27 -6.44 28.09
N ASN A 19 -24.21 -5.50 27.13
CA ASN A 19 -23.11 -5.41 26.19
C ASN A 19 -22.44 -4.03 26.29
N GLY A 20 -21.19 -4.01 26.76
CA GLY A 20 -20.33 -2.84 26.76
C GLY A 20 -19.36 -2.86 25.58
N VAL A 21 -18.87 -1.70 25.17
CA VAL A 21 -17.82 -1.61 24.13
C VAL A 21 -16.52 -1.15 24.79
N THR A 22 -15.41 -1.83 24.50
CA THR A 22 -14.09 -1.42 24.98
C THR A 22 -13.61 -0.14 24.32
N ALA A 23 -12.59 0.51 24.91
CA ALA A 23 -11.89 1.62 24.26
C ALA A 23 -11.27 1.23 22.89
N THR A 24 -11.08 -0.08 22.64
CA THR A 24 -10.58 -0.64 21.38
C THR A 24 -11.69 -1.09 20.42
N GLY A 25 -12.96 -0.83 20.73
CA GLY A 25 -14.10 -1.12 19.87
C GLY A 25 -14.53 -2.59 19.83
N ARG A 26 -14.18 -3.38 20.85
CA ARG A 26 -14.62 -4.78 20.98
C ARG A 26 -15.86 -4.84 21.87
N ASP A 27 -16.79 -5.72 21.51
CA ASP A 27 -17.95 -6.02 22.35
C ASP A 27 -17.52 -6.87 23.55
N ILE A 28 -17.95 -6.47 24.73
CA ILE A 28 -17.79 -7.21 25.98
C ILE A 28 -19.17 -7.52 26.54
N ASP A 29 -19.37 -8.80 26.86
CA ASP A 29 -20.50 -9.27 27.63
C ASP A 29 -20.28 -8.94 29.12
N LEU A 30 -21.15 -8.07 29.63
CA LEU A 30 -21.30 -7.67 31.01
C LEU A 30 -22.57 -8.27 31.64
N SER A 31 -23.24 -9.20 30.96
CA SER A 31 -24.38 -9.92 31.54
C SER A 31 -23.97 -10.63 32.83
N GLY A 32 -24.80 -10.47 33.87
CA GLY A 32 -24.55 -11.07 35.19
C GLY A 32 -23.48 -10.36 36.03
N VAL A 33 -22.96 -9.21 35.58
CA VAL A 33 -22.14 -8.34 36.44
C VAL A 33 -23.06 -7.38 37.20
N ASP A 34 -23.20 -7.61 38.50
CA ASP A 34 -23.90 -6.72 39.42
C ASP A 34 -22.98 -6.28 40.58
N ILE A 35 -23.43 -5.32 41.38
CA ILE A 35 -22.73 -4.85 42.58
C ILE A 35 -22.47 -6.04 43.52
N GLY A 36 -21.20 -6.23 43.88
CA GLY A 36 -20.75 -7.36 44.71
C GLY A 36 -20.27 -8.58 43.91
N THR A 37 -20.40 -8.56 42.57
CA THR A 37 -19.82 -9.60 41.71
C THR A 37 -18.31 -9.48 41.67
N VAL A 38 -17.61 -10.60 41.89
CA VAL A 38 -16.15 -10.67 41.78
C VAL A 38 -15.77 -10.96 40.33
N VAL A 39 -14.86 -10.17 39.77
CA VAL A 39 -14.46 -10.29 38.37
C VAL A 39 -12.94 -10.24 38.21
N LYS A 40 -12.40 -11.07 37.32
CA LYS A 40 -11.04 -10.95 36.80
C LYS A 40 -11.08 -10.06 35.56
N ALA A 41 -10.57 -8.85 35.69
CA ALA A 41 -10.50 -7.88 34.60
C ALA A 41 -9.08 -7.77 34.05
N ARG A 42 -8.95 -7.67 32.73
CA ARG A 42 -7.69 -7.45 32.02
C ARG A 42 -7.85 -6.25 31.09
N GLY A 43 -6.79 -5.46 31.00
CA GLY A 43 -6.83 -4.25 30.19
C GLY A 43 -5.58 -3.40 30.29
N GLY A 44 -5.58 -2.29 29.56
CA GLY A 44 -4.55 -1.27 29.65
C GLY A 44 -4.75 -0.39 30.88
N VAL A 45 -3.70 -0.15 31.66
CA VAL A 45 -3.73 0.83 32.76
C VAL A 45 -3.33 2.19 32.21
N GLY A 46 -4.15 3.21 32.45
CA GLY A 46 -3.89 4.60 32.07
C GLY A 46 -4.18 5.56 33.22
N SER A 47 -3.96 6.84 32.98
CA SER A 47 -4.35 7.91 33.89
C SER A 47 -5.14 8.98 33.14
N PHE A 48 -6.21 9.46 33.75
CA PHE A 48 -7.01 10.58 33.23
C PHE A 48 -7.34 11.52 34.37
N ARG A 49 -6.97 12.80 34.21
CA ARG A 49 -7.09 13.83 35.27
C ARG A 49 -6.51 13.35 36.60
N GLU A 50 -5.28 12.81 36.54
CA GLU A 50 -4.53 12.26 37.68
C GLU A 50 -5.16 11.03 38.36
N MET A 51 -6.32 10.55 37.91
CA MET A 51 -6.93 9.32 38.39
C MET A 51 -6.44 8.13 37.54
N LYS A 52 -5.98 7.07 38.20
CA LYS A 52 -5.66 5.80 37.53
C LYS A 52 -6.96 5.13 37.07
N GLN A 53 -7.01 4.76 35.81
CA GLN A 53 -8.16 4.11 35.18
C GLN A 53 -7.66 2.89 34.40
N MET A 54 -8.54 1.92 34.18
CA MET A 54 -8.23 0.75 33.36
C MET A 54 -9.17 0.69 32.16
N GLN A 55 -8.59 0.63 30.97
CA GLN A 55 -9.31 0.35 29.74
C GLN A 55 -9.54 -1.16 29.65
N LEU A 56 -10.77 -1.58 29.93
CA LEU A 56 -11.14 -2.98 29.92
C LEU A 56 -10.98 -3.57 28.50
N GLU A 57 -10.27 -4.69 28.39
CA GLU A 57 -10.16 -5.48 27.15
C GLU A 57 -10.85 -6.83 27.27
N ARG A 58 -10.80 -7.44 28.47
CA ARG A 58 -11.43 -8.72 28.77
C ARG A 58 -11.89 -8.76 30.21
N ILE A 59 -13.06 -9.35 30.44
CA ILE A 59 -13.62 -9.61 31.76
C ILE A 59 -14.02 -11.08 31.89
N SER A 60 -13.91 -11.64 33.08
CA SER A 60 -14.47 -12.94 33.43
C SER A 60 -15.00 -12.90 34.86
N ILE A 61 -16.22 -13.39 35.06
CA ILE A 61 -16.85 -13.48 36.38
C ILE A 61 -16.24 -14.66 37.13
N ILE A 62 -15.79 -14.41 38.36
CA ILE A 62 -15.32 -15.44 39.30
C ILE A 62 -16.52 -15.83 40.17
N ARG A 63 -16.85 -17.11 40.22
CA ARG A 63 -18.08 -17.58 40.89
C ARG A 63 -17.81 -18.20 42.25
N THR A 64 -16.61 -18.72 42.47
CA THR A 64 -16.27 -19.44 43.69
C THR A 64 -15.12 -18.78 44.44
N THR A 65 -15.14 -18.91 45.76
CA THR A 65 -14.05 -18.44 46.63
C THR A 65 -12.73 -19.17 46.36
N ASN A 66 -12.79 -20.42 45.89
CA ASN A 66 -11.59 -21.18 45.53
C ASN A 66 -10.93 -20.59 44.28
N GLU A 67 -11.70 -20.25 43.24
CA GLU A 67 -11.18 -19.59 42.04
C GLU A 67 -10.56 -18.22 42.38
N GLU A 68 -11.17 -17.46 43.28
CA GLU A 68 -10.61 -16.18 43.76
C GLU A 68 -9.28 -16.39 44.50
N ALA A 69 -9.20 -17.39 45.39
CA ALA A 69 -7.98 -17.72 46.11
C ALA A 69 -6.86 -18.19 45.17
N ASP A 70 -7.19 -18.97 44.14
CA ASP A 70 -6.24 -19.41 43.12
C ASP A 70 -5.70 -18.22 42.31
N ASP A 71 -6.56 -17.27 41.93
CA ASP A 71 -6.16 -16.04 41.25
C ASP A 71 -5.25 -15.16 42.13
N TRP A 72 -5.51 -15.10 43.44
CA TRP A 72 -4.63 -14.39 44.38
C TRP A 72 -3.28 -15.09 44.53
N ALA A 73 -3.26 -16.42 44.56
CA ALA A 73 -2.02 -17.19 44.60
C ALA A 73 -1.19 -16.96 43.32
N GLU A 74 -1.82 -16.99 42.14
CA GLU A 74 -1.20 -16.69 40.85
C GLU A 74 -0.55 -15.29 40.87
N ASN A 75 -1.31 -14.27 41.29
CA ASN A 75 -0.82 -12.89 41.30
C ASN A 75 0.30 -12.67 42.33
N THR A 76 0.21 -13.35 43.48
CA THR A 76 1.24 -13.28 44.53
C THR A 76 2.55 -13.91 44.06
N ALA A 77 2.47 -15.08 43.42
CA ALA A 77 3.63 -15.74 42.82
C ALA A 77 4.25 -14.87 41.72
N PHE A 78 3.43 -14.34 40.80
CA PHE A 78 3.93 -13.45 39.75
C PHE A 78 4.62 -12.20 40.30
N ARG A 79 4.05 -11.57 41.32
CA ARG A 79 4.66 -10.40 41.96
C ARG A 79 5.99 -10.74 42.61
N LYS A 80 6.08 -11.88 43.30
CA LYS A 80 7.28 -12.29 44.03
C LYS A 80 8.39 -12.73 43.07
N ASP A 81 8.06 -13.55 42.09
CA ASP A 81 9.05 -14.23 41.27
C ASP A 81 9.48 -13.34 40.08
N VAL A 82 8.56 -12.57 39.52
CA VAL A 82 8.80 -11.73 38.33
C VAL A 82 8.98 -10.27 38.70
N LEU A 83 7.97 -9.62 39.31
CA LEU A 83 7.99 -8.15 39.47
C LEU A 83 8.93 -7.65 40.57
N SER A 84 9.23 -8.50 41.56
CA SER A 84 10.14 -8.15 42.65
C SER A 84 11.61 -8.33 42.27
N THR A 85 11.88 -9.07 41.19
CA THR A 85 13.21 -9.17 40.61
C THR A 85 13.42 -7.98 39.68
N PRO A 86 14.40 -7.09 39.94
CA PRO A 86 14.65 -5.95 39.07
C PRO A 86 15.03 -6.45 37.66
N TRP A 87 14.49 -5.81 36.64
CA TRP A 87 14.85 -6.12 35.27
C TRP A 87 16.23 -5.52 34.95
N ILE A 88 17.27 -6.32 35.09
CA ILE A 88 18.66 -5.94 34.82
C ILE A 88 19.07 -6.59 33.50
N VAL A 89 19.47 -5.76 32.54
CA VAL A 89 20.08 -6.23 31.29
C VAL A 89 21.60 -6.16 31.46
N SER A 90 22.29 -7.26 31.17
CA SER A 90 23.76 -7.29 31.24
C SER A 90 24.35 -6.46 30.10
N GLU A 91 25.54 -5.88 30.31
CA GLU A 91 26.24 -5.13 29.26
C GLU A 91 26.49 -6.00 28.02
N GLU A 92 26.75 -7.30 28.21
CA GLU A 92 26.90 -8.25 27.10
C GLU A 92 25.60 -8.42 26.31
N ASP A 93 24.45 -8.51 26.99
CA ASP A 93 23.14 -8.62 26.33
C ASP A 93 22.76 -7.33 25.60
N GLU A 94 23.09 -6.17 26.18
CA GLU A 94 22.91 -4.87 25.52
C GLU A 94 23.77 -4.76 24.26
N GLU A 95 25.06 -5.13 24.35
CA GLU A 95 25.96 -5.08 23.20
C GLU A 95 25.52 -6.07 22.12
N ARG A 96 25.09 -7.27 22.51
CA ARG A 96 24.54 -8.28 21.60
C ARG A 96 23.27 -7.78 20.91
N ALA A 97 22.37 -7.14 21.64
CA ALA A 97 21.16 -6.54 21.07
C ALA A 97 21.51 -5.41 20.09
N ARG A 98 22.48 -4.55 20.45
CA ARG A 98 22.97 -3.46 19.60
C ARG A 98 23.58 -3.96 18.30
N ARG A 99 24.50 -4.94 18.38
CA ARG A 99 25.12 -5.57 17.19
C ARG A 99 24.08 -6.22 16.27
N LYS A 100 23.04 -6.87 16.84
CA LYS A 100 21.94 -7.43 16.05
C LYS A 100 21.14 -6.34 15.34
N ALA A 101 20.81 -5.25 16.04
CA ALA A 101 20.10 -4.12 15.45
C ALA A 101 20.90 -3.46 14.31
N GLU A 102 22.20 -3.21 14.53
CA GLU A 102 23.10 -2.64 13.52
C GLU A 102 23.29 -3.57 12.31
N GLY A 103 23.42 -4.88 12.54
CA GLY A 103 23.52 -5.88 11.47
C GLY A 103 22.28 -5.88 10.57
N LEU A 104 21.09 -5.85 11.17
CA LEU A 104 19.82 -5.76 10.43
C LEU A 104 19.74 -4.49 9.58
N ASP A 105 20.19 -3.35 10.12
CA ASP A 105 20.18 -2.08 9.39
C ASP A 105 21.22 -2.05 8.27
N ARG A 106 22.40 -2.66 8.48
CA ARG A 106 23.42 -2.82 7.44
C ARG A 106 22.89 -3.66 6.28
N ASP A 107 22.20 -4.76 6.57
CA ASP A 107 21.63 -5.63 5.55
C ASP A 107 20.49 -4.96 4.79
N LYS A 108 19.59 -4.25 5.48
CA LYS A 108 18.56 -3.42 4.85
C LYS A 108 19.19 -2.38 3.92
N ARG A 109 20.23 -1.68 4.37
CA ARG A 109 20.94 -0.66 3.57
C ARG A 109 21.62 -1.28 2.36
N LYS A 110 22.27 -2.44 2.50
CA LYS A 110 22.90 -3.17 1.38
C LYS A 110 21.86 -3.61 0.36
N LYS A 111 20.71 -4.14 0.81
CA LYS A 111 19.59 -4.53 -0.05
C LYS A 111 19.00 -3.33 -0.80
N ARG A 112 18.85 -2.18 -0.14
CA ARG A 112 18.38 -0.94 -0.77
C ARG A 112 19.36 -0.46 -1.84
N LYS A 113 20.65 -0.36 -1.53
CA LYS A 113 21.69 0.02 -2.50
C LYS A 113 21.71 -0.89 -3.73
N ARG A 114 21.53 -2.21 -3.53
CA ARG A 114 21.48 -3.17 -4.64
C ARG A 114 20.27 -2.92 -5.55
N ARG A 115 19.09 -2.65 -4.97
CA ARG A 115 17.88 -2.30 -5.73
C ARG A 115 18.07 -1.01 -6.52
N GLU A 116 18.56 0.05 -5.88
CA GLU A 116 18.85 1.34 -6.52
C GLU A 116 19.85 1.18 -7.69
N ALA A 117 20.90 0.36 -7.50
CA ALA A 117 21.87 0.09 -8.55
C ALA A 117 21.28 -0.71 -9.73
N GLU A 118 20.41 -1.69 -9.46
CA GLU A 118 19.72 -2.47 -10.50
C GLU A 118 18.72 -1.60 -11.27
N GLU A 119 17.97 -0.74 -10.59
CA GLU A 119 17.06 0.25 -11.20
C GLU A 119 17.84 1.26 -12.06
N GLY A 120 18.96 1.79 -11.55
CA GLY A 120 19.83 2.69 -12.30
C GLY A 120 20.36 2.05 -13.59
N LYS A 121 20.78 0.78 -13.53
CA LYS A 121 21.20 0.01 -14.72
C LYS A 121 20.07 -0.16 -15.73
N ARG A 122 18.86 -0.49 -15.26
CA ARG A 122 17.68 -0.63 -16.13
C ARG A 122 17.31 0.69 -16.80
N ALA A 123 17.29 1.78 -16.05
CA ALA A 123 17.00 3.11 -16.58
C ALA A 123 18.06 3.57 -17.60
N ALA A 124 19.34 3.29 -17.35
CA ALA A 124 20.41 3.58 -18.30
C ALA A 124 20.27 2.76 -19.60
N ALA A 125 19.98 1.46 -19.49
CA ALA A 125 19.74 0.59 -20.64
C ALA A 125 18.53 1.06 -21.46
N GLU A 126 17.45 1.48 -20.80
CA GLU A 126 16.27 2.03 -21.48
C GLU A 126 16.57 3.34 -22.21
N LYS A 127 17.32 4.26 -21.57
CA LYS A 127 17.76 5.51 -22.21
C LYS A 127 18.62 5.24 -23.45
N GLU A 128 19.55 4.30 -23.37
CA GLU A 128 20.37 3.89 -24.52
C GLU A 128 19.53 3.27 -25.63
N LYS A 129 18.56 2.41 -25.29
CA LYS A 129 17.62 1.85 -26.27
C LYS A 129 16.82 2.94 -26.97
N ARG A 130 16.24 3.89 -26.23
CA ARG A 130 15.50 5.04 -26.79
C ARG A 130 16.38 5.89 -27.70
N LYS A 131 17.63 6.14 -27.32
CA LYS A 131 18.60 6.89 -28.13
C LYS A 131 18.92 6.18 -29.45
N ARG A 132 19.12 4.86 -29.41
CA ARG A 132 19.34 4.03 -30.61
C ARG A 132 18.13 4.04 -31.53
N GLU A 133 16.93 3.88 -30.98
CA GLU A 133 15.68 3.94 -31.75
C GLU A 133 15.47 5.31 -32.41
N ARG A 134 15.72 6.40 -31.68
CA ARG A 134 15.67 7.76 -32.24
C ARG A 134 16.63 7.93 -33.42
N LYS A 135 17.90 7.54 -33.24
CA LYS A 135 18.92 7.63 -34.30
C LYS A 135 18.57 6.79 -35.52
N ARG A 136 17.93 5.62 -35.32
CA ARG A 136 17.41 4.79 -36.42
C ARG A 136 16.30 5.50 -37.18
N ARG A 137 15.31 6.08 -36.47
CA ARG A 137 14.21 6.84 -37.09
C ARG A 137 14.71 8.05 -37.88
N GLU A 138 15.67 8.80 -37.35
CA GLU A 138 16.28 9.94 -38.05
C GLU A 138 16.98 9.50 -39.35
N ARG A 139 17.70 8.37 -39.35
CA ARG A 139 18.32 7.80 -40.56
C ARG A 139 17.29 7.34 -41.59
N GLU A 140 16.21 6.68 -41.15
CA GLU A 140 15.13 6.24 -42.04
C GLU A 140 14.38 7.44 -42.65
N GLN A 141 14.14 8.52 -41.88
CA GLN A 141 13.54 9.75 -42.39
C GLN A 141 14.45 10.49 -43.37
N GLY A 142 15.77 10.54 -43.11
CA GLY A 142 16.73 11.10 -44.05
C GLY A 142 16.67 10.39 -45.41
N ARG A 143 16.72 9.06 -45.41
CA ARG A 143 16.61 8.25 -46.64
C ARG A 143 15.30 8.49 -47.41
N ARG A 144 14.17 8.56 -46.70
CA ARG A 144 12.86 8.88 -47.32
C ARG A 144 12.82 10.30 -47.87
N GLY A 145 13.46 11.26 -47.21
CA GLY A 145 13.60 12.63 -47.68
C GLY A 145 14.43 12.71 -48.96
N ASP A 146 15.55 11.98 -49.01
CA ASP A 146 16.41 11.89 -50.20
C ASP A 146 15.67 11.25 -51.38
N GLU A 147 14.97 10.14 -51.15
CA GLU A 147 14.13 9.46 -52.17
C GLU A 147 12.98 10.36 -52.67
N ALA A 148 12.32 11.10 -51.78
CA ALA A 148 11.29 12.07 -52.14
C ALA A 148 11.89 13.27 -52.92
N GLY A 149 13.11 13.69 -52.60
CA GLY A 149 13.83 14.71 -53.37
C GLY A 149 14.16 14.25 -54.78
N ILE A 150 14.64 13.01 -54.94
CA ILE A 150 14.98 12.41 -56.23
C ILE A 150 13.74 12.24 -57.12
N SER A 151 12.61 11.81 -56.55
CA SER A 151 11.35 11.68 -57.30
C SER A 151 10.77 13.03 -57.75
N ARG A 152 10.79 14.06 -56.89
CA ARG A 152 10.34 15.41 -57.26
C ARG A 152 11.19 16.03 -58.35
N THR A 153 12.51 15.94 -58.23
CA THR A 153 13.45 16.47 -59.24
C THR A 153 13.31 15.75 -60.58
N SER A 154 13.07 14.44 -60.57
CA SER A 154 12.79 13.66 -61.79
C SER A 154 11.45 14.07 -62.42
N GLY A 155 10.39 14.24 -61.61
CA GLY A 155 9.09 14.73 -62.09
C GLY A 155 9.15 16.15 -62.65
N ASP A 156 9.89 17.05 -62.01
CA ASP A 156 10.13 18.42 -62.51
C ASP A 156 10.92 18.41 -63.83
N ALA A 157 11.88 17.50 -63.99
CA ALA A 157 12.64 17.33 -65.22
C ALA A 157 11.76 16.78 -66.35
N GLU A 158 10.86 15.83 -66.07
CA GLU A 158 9.88 15.31 -67.03
C GLU A 158 8.89 16.39 -67.44
N HIS A 159 8.31 17.13 -66.49
CA HIS A 159 7.38 18.22 -66.80
C HIS A 159 8.03 19.31 -67.68
N ARG A 160 9.32 19.61 -67.45
CA ARG A 160 10.10 20.51 -68.32
C ARG A 160 10.33 19.92 -69.71
N ARG A 161 10.53 18.60 -69.84
CA ARG A 161 10.70 17.93 -71.14
C ARG A 161 9.39 17.92 -71.94
N ASP A 162 8.27 17.60 -71.31
CA ASP A 162 6.96 17.60 -71.97
C ASP A 162 6.58 19.00 -72.46
N ARG A 163 6.78 20.03 -71.62
CA ARG A 163 6.54 21.41 -72.02
C ARG A 163 7.39 21.83 -73.24
N ARG A 164 8.65 21.37 -73.34
CA ARG A 164 9.48 21.58 -74.53
C ARG A 164 8.93 20.87 -75.76
N ARG A 165 8.47 19.62 -75.60
CA ARG A 165 7.90 18.82 -76.68
C ARG A 165 6.61 19.44 -77.22
N ASP A 166 5.76 19.97 -76.35
CA ASP A 166 4.53 20.68 -76.73
C ASP A 166 4.84 21.95 -77.54
N VAL A 167 5.84 22.73 -77.11
CA VAL A 167 6.31 23.91 -77.85
C VAL A 167 6.85 23.51 -79.23
N GLU A 168 7.63 22.43 -79.31
CA GLU A 168 8.18 21.93 -80.57
C GLU A 168 7.11 21.36 -81.52
N LYS A 169 6.05 20.79 -80.97
CA LYS A 169 4.89 20.31 -81.73
C LYS A 169 4.04 21.49 -82.24
N ALA A 170 3.91 22.55 -81.45
CA ALA A 170 3.21 23.77 -81.84
C ALA A 170 3.95 24.58 -82.93
N THR A 171 5.29 24.49 -82.98
CA THR A 171 6.08 25.17 -84.02
C THR A 171 6.21 24.38 -85.32
N ARG A 172 5.80 23.11 -85.35
CA ARG A 172 5.68 22.32 -86.58
C ARG A 172 4.39 22.67 -87.32
N ARG A 173 4.51 23.50 -88.37
CA ARG A 173 3.42 23.82 -89.31
C ARG A 173 2.87 22.53 -89.96
N PRO A 174 1.54 22.37 -90.12
CA PRO A 174 0.99 21.23 -90.86
C PRO A 174 1.34 21.35 -92.34
N LYS A 175 1.75 20.23 -92.95
CA LYS A 175 1.85 20.11 -94.41
C LYS A 175 0.43 20.14 -94.97
N SER A 176 0.00 21.28 -95.49
CA SER A 176 -1.21 21.37 -96.30
C SER A 176 -0.90 20.87 -97.72
N GLU A 177 -1.54 19.77 -98.07
CA GLU A 177 -1.85 19.34 -99.44
C GLU A 177 -2.73 20.38 -100.14
N VAL A 178 -2.38 20.78 -101.37
CA VAL A 178 -3.25 21.23 -102.49
C VAL A 178 -2.35 21.12 -103.74
N SER A 179 -2.43 20.17 -104.68
CA SER A 179 -3.51 19.72 -105.58
C SER A 179 -4.03 20.80 -106.55
N GLY A 180 -3.50 20.79 -107.78
CA GLY A 180 -4.35 20.92 -108.98
C GLY A 180 -4.49 22.30 -109.65
N LEU A 181 -4.12 22.28 -110.94
CA LEU A 181 -4.45 23.17 -112.07
C LEU A 181 -3.60 24.44 -112.23
#